data_AF-A0A443YVH2-F1
#
_entry.id   AF-A0A443YVH2-F1
#
_cell.length_a   1.000
_cell.length_b   1.000
_cell.length_c   1.000
_cell.angle_alpha   90.00
_cell.angle_beta   90.00
_cell.angle_gamma   90.00
#
_symmetry.space_group_name_H-M   'P 1'
#
loop_
_entity.id
_entity.type
_entity.pdbx_description
1 polymer ?
#
loop_
_entity_poly.entity_id
_entity_poly.type
_entity_poly.pdbx_seq_one_letter_code
_entity_poly.pdbx_strand_id
1 'polypeptide(L)'
;MISNYQELYRLAQNLASSTEGFLDIKGPGAGNHATNKFISALGKLASEKFKKDFSEKNISGSNSLAVDFYFPEDGVIVEVALGLRNPNTEYEKDILKALMAKELGNDVRKLVFITKPGGLKKCNQPGRKAVKDWLLGSNKIEIEVLEL
;
A
#
# COMPACT_ATOMS: atom_id res chain seq x y z
N MET A 1 9.09 18.62 7.95
CA MET A 1 7.66 18.27 7.95
C MET A 1 7.56 16.79 7.62
N ILE A 2 6.71 16.04 8.31
CA ILE A 2 6.52 14.60 8.07
C ILE A 2 5.50 14.46 6.94
N SER A 3 5.74 13.57 5.96
CA SER A 3 4.82 13.38 4.84
C SER A 3 3.51 12.70 5.28
N ASN A 4 2.44 12.83 4.49
CA ASN A 4 1.15 12.25 4.88
C ASN A 4 1.21 10.71 4.92
N TYR A 5 1.96 10.09 4.02
CA TYR A 5 2.13 8.63 4.03
C TYR A 5 2.89 8.12 5.27
N GLN A 6 3.84 8.89 5.81
CA GLN A 6 4.55 8.54 7.04
C GLN A 6 3.61 8.62 8.26
N GLU A 7 2.72 9.61 8.26
CA GLU A 7 1.70 9.72 9.30
C GLU A 7 0.65 8.61 9.18
N LEU A 8 0.24 8.24 7.96
CA LEU A 8 -0.60 7.06 7.72
C LEU A 8 0.07 5.77 8.22
N TYR A 9 1.37 5.61 7.97
CA TYR A 9 2.14 4.47 8.47
C TYR A 9 2.13 4.42 10.01
N ARG A 10 2.30 5.55 10.71
CA ARG A 10 2.18 5.60 12.17
C ARG A 10 0.80 5.21 12.67
N LEU A 11 -0.26 5.66 12.01
CA LEU A 11 -1.63 5.24 12.33
C LEU A 11 -1.77 3.72 12.15
N ALA A 12 -1.21 3.16 11.09
CA ALA A 12 -1.21 1.72 10.84
C ALA A 12 -0.42 0.94 11.91
N GLN A 13 0.74 1.44 12.34
CA GLN A 13 1.53 0.84 13.42
C GLN A 13 0.77 0.81 14.73
N ASN A 14 0.17 1.94 15.11
CA ASN A 14 -0.64 2.04 16.32
C ASN A 14 -1.82 1.06 16.27
N LEU A 15 -2.56 1.05 15.15
CA LEU A 15 -3.69 0.13 14.95
C LEU A 15 -3.27 -1.34 15.00
N ALA A 16 -2.15 -1.70 14.39
CA ALA A 16 -1.61 -3.06 14.43
C ALA A 16 -1.25 -3.48 15.86
N SER A 17 -0.56 -2.60 16.60
CA SER A 17 -0.13 -2.83 17.99
C SER A 17 -1.30 -2.98 18.97
N SER A 18 -2.42 -2.32 18.71
CA SER A 18 -3.63 -2.40 19.54
C SER A 18 -4.58 -3.53 19.12
N THR A 19 -4.29 -4.24 18.03
CA THR A 19 -5.14 -5.31 17.51
C THR A 19 -4.66 -6.65 18.02
N GLU A 20 -5.42 -7.28 18.91
CA GLU A 20 -5.14 -8.62 19.40
C GLU A 20 -5.06 -9.62 18.23
N GLY A 21 -4.04 -10.49 18.26
CA GLY A 21 -3.83 -11.49 17.23
C GLY A 21 -3.60 -10.92 15.82
N PHE A 22 -3.12 -9.67 15.71
CA PHE A 22 -2.86 -9.04 14.40
C PHE A 22 -1.92 -9.89 13.54
N LEU A 23 -0.85 -10.43 14.13
CA LEU A 23 0.15 -11.22 13.43
C LEU A 23 -0.26 -12.68 13.16
N ASP A 24 -1.38 -13.13 13.74
CA ASP A 24 -1.85 -14.50 13.58
C ASP A 24 -2.10 -14.85 12.11
N ILE A 25 -1.69 -16.06 11.74
CA ILE A 25 -1.94 -16.61 10.42
C ILE A 25 -3.40 -17.06 10.37
N LYS A 26 -4.19 -16.30 9.61
CA LYS A 26 -5.57 -16.63 9.30
C LYS A 26 -5.57 -17.24 7.91
N GLY A 27 -6.17 -18.42 7.75
CA GLY A 27 -6.27 -19.11 6.47
C GLY A 27 -7.04 -18.30 5.41
N PRO A 28 -7.19 -18.82 4.18
CA PRO A 28 -7.97 -18.19 3.13
C PRO A 28 -9.38 -17.78 3.60
N GLY A 29 -9.89 -16.65 3.13
CA GLY A 29 -11.18 -16.10 3.57
C GLY A 29 -11.07 -15.31 4.89
N ALA A 30 -10.72 -15.98 5.99
CA ALA A 30 -10.56 -15.32 7.29
C ALA A 30 -9.44 -14.26 7.28
N GLY A 31 -8.34 -14.54 6.56
CA GLY A 31 -7.28 -13.57 6.30
C GLY A 31 -7.77 -12.35 5.53
N ASN A 32 -8.56 -12.55 4.46
CA ASN A 32 -9.11 -11.45 3.65
C ASN A 32 -10.04 -10.57 4.48
N HIS A 33 -10.92 -11.18 5.29
CA HIS A 33 -11.80 -10.44 6.18
C HIS A 33 -11.02 -9.60 7.20
N ALA A 34 -9.96 -10.16 7.78
CA ALA A 34 -9.09 -9.43 8.71
C ALA A 34 -8.36 -8.26 8.03
N THR A 35 -7.85 -8.45 6.81
CA THR A 35 -7.23 -7.38 6.02
C THR A 35 -8.22 -6.27 5.72
N ASN A 36 -9.40 -6.59 5.21
CA ASN A 36 -10.42 -5.59 4.87
C ASN A 36 -10.88 -4.81 6.12
N LYS A 37 -11.03 -5.50 7.27
CA LYS A 37 -11.35 -4.86 8.54
C LYS A 37 -10.24 -3.89 8.98
N PHE A 38 -8.97 -4.28 8.81
CA PHE A 38 -7.83 -3.42 9.12
C PHE A 38 -7.78 -2.18 8.22
N ILE A 39 -7.92 -2.36 6.90
CA ILE A 39 -7.93 -1.26 5.92
C ILE A 39 -9.08 -0.29 6.22
N SER A 40 -10.28 -0.79 6.48
CA SER A 40 -11.44 0.03 6.84
C SER A 40 -11.21 0.83 8.13
N ALA A 41 -10.64 0.21 9.17
CA ALA A 41 -10.31 0.90 10.41
C ALA A 41 -9.22 1.97 10.21
N LEU A 42 -8.19 1.66 9.42
CA LEU A 42 -7.15 2.62 9.06
C LEU A 42 -7.71 3.80 8.25
N GLY A 43 -8.62 3.53 7.31
CA GLY A 43 -9.30 4.56 6.52
C GLY A 43 -10.08 5.54 7.39
N LYS A 44 -10.77 5.05 8.44
CA LYS A 44 -11.46 5.91 9.42
C LYS A 44 -10.48 6.80 10.17
N LEU A 45 -9.42 6.22 10.73
CA LEU A 45 -8.38 6.98 11.45
C LEU A 45 -7.70 8.02 10.54
N ALA A 46 -7.42 7.66 9.30
CA ALA A 46 -6.81 8.55 8.31
C ALA A 46 -7.74 9.72 7.97
N SER A 47 -9.02 9.46 7.72
CA SER A 47 -10.01 10.49 7.40
C SER A 47 -10.18 11.49 8.55
N GLU A 48 -10.20 11.00 9.80
CA GLU A 48 -10.23 11.84 11.01
C GLU A 48 -8.96 12.69 11.17
N LYS A 49 -7.80 12.11 10.89
CA LYS A 49 -6.49 12.77 11.00
C LYS A 49 -6.29 13.84 9.95
N PHE A 50 -6.56 13.53 8.69
CA PHE A 50 -6.26 14.40 7.55
C PHE A 50 -7.40 15.36 7.19
N LYS A 51 -8.59 15.20 7.81
CA LYS A 51 -9.81 15.97 7.50
C LYS A 51 -10.22 15.89 6.02
N LYS A 52 -9.76 14.85 5.34
CA LYS A 52 -9.98 14.55 3.94
C LYS A 52 -9.87 13.06 3.74
N ASP A 53 -10.75 12.51 2.92
CA ASP A 53 -10.69 11.11 2.55
C ASP A 53 -9.70 10.91 1.38
N PHE A 54 -8.61 10.22 1.67
CA PHE A 54 -7.59 9.81 0.70
C PHE A 54 -7.67 8.33 0.34
N SER A 55 -8.64 7.60 0.88
CA SER A 55 -8.78 6.15 0.71
C SER A 55 -9.53 5.77 -0.57
N GLU A 56 -9.31 4.52 -1.01
CA GLU A 56 -10.04 3.83 -2.09
C GLU A 56 -10.19 4.66 -3.37
N LYS A 57 -9.09 5.29 -3.82
CA LYS A 57 -9.14 6.22 -4.97
C LYS A 57 -9.05 5.48 -6.31
N ASN A 58 -10.02 5.72 -7.17
CA ASN A 58 -10.04 5.27 -8.56
C ASN A 58 -9.23 6.22 -9.45
N ILE A 59 -7.91 6.20 -9.30
CA ILE A 59 -6.97 7.01 -10.10
C ILE A 59 -6.40 6.25 -11.30
N SER A 60 -6.62 4.94 -11.37
CA SER A 60 -6.08 4.04 -12.39
C SER A 60 -6.99 3.90 -13.62
N GLY A 61 -7.98 4.79 -13.78
CA GLY A 61 -8.94 4.78 -14.89
C GLY A 61 -10.28 4.12 -14.58
N SER A 62 -11.12 3.98 -15.61
CA SER A 62 -12.48 3.43 -15.50
C SER A 62 -12.51 1.90 -15.49
N ASN A 63 -11.86 1.28 -14.51
CA ASN A 63 -11.68 -0.19 -14.42
C ASN A 63 -11.97 -0.79 -13.03
N SER A 64 -12.55 0.00 -12.12
CA SER A 64 -12.85 -0.40 -10.73
C SER A 64 -11.63 -0.78 -9.89
N LEU A 65 -10.41 -0.52 -10.37
CA LEU A 65 -9.18 -0.76 -9.62
C LEU A 65 -8.83 0.46 -8.77
N ALA A 66 -9.28 0.43 -7.52
CA ALA A 66 -8.88 1.41 -6.51
C ALA A 66 -7.49 1.10 -5.93
N VAL A 67 -6.78 2.17 -5.59
CA VAL A 67 -5.62 2.10 -4.67
C VAL A 67 -6.11 2.30 -3.24
N ASP A 68 -5.47 1.67 -2.25
CA ASP A 68 -5.92 1.78 -0.86
C ASP A 68 -5.86 3.22 -0.36
N PHE A 69 -4.78 3.96 -0.65
CA PHE A 69 -4.66 5.40 -0.40
C PHE A 69 -3.86 6.12 -1.48
N TYR A 70 -4.21 7.38 -1.75
CA TYR A 70 -3.44 8.27 -2.62
C TYR A 70 -3.31 9.67 -2.03
N PHE A 71 -2.06 10.12 -1.86
CA PHE A 71 -1.70 11.46 -1.38
C PHE A 71 -1.17 12.28 -2.56
N PRO A 72 -2.01 13.11 -3.22
CA PRO A 72 -1.63 13.82 -4.44
C PRO A 72 -0.51 14.86 -4.22
N GLU A 73 -0.47 15.52 -3.06
CA GLU A 73 0.57 16.51 -2.75
C GLU A 73 1.95 15.86 -2.57
N ASP A 74 1.97 14.63 -2.05
CA ASP A 74 3.19 13.85 -1.90
C ASP A 74 3.54 13.07 -3.18
N GLY A 75 2.57 12.89 -4.08
CA GLY A 75 2.66 12.00 -5.24
C GLY A 75 2.88 10.54 -4.83
N VAL A 76 2.21 10.11 -3.76
CA VAL A 76 2.40 8.80 -3.12
C VAL A 76 1.12 7.98 -3.16
N ILE A 77 1.22 6.77 -3.69
CA ILE A 77 0.23 5.71 -3.49
C ILE A 77 0.68 4.84 -2.31
N VAL A 78 -0.24 4.47 -1.43
CA VAL A 78 0.01 3.50 -0.35
C VAL A 78 -0.94 2.33 -0.51
N GLU A 79 -0.39 1.11 -0.51
CA GLU A 79 -1.13 -0.15 -0.57
C GLU A 79 -0.85 -0.95 0.71
N VAL A 80 -1.91 -1.40 1.38
CA VAL A 80 -1.87 -2.17 2.62
C VAL A 80 -1.80 -3.67 2.29
N ALA A 81 -0.64 -4.09 1.81
CA ALA A 81 -0.37 -5.46 1.38
C ALA A 81 0.06 -6.38 2.54
N LEU A 82 -0.84 -6.67 3.50
CA LEU A 82 -0.52 -7.50 4.67
C LEU A 82 -0.07 -8.94 4.33
N GLY A 83 -0.43 -9.43 3.14
CA GLY A 83 -0.03 -10.73 2.62
C GLY A 83 1.26 -10.74 1.81
N LEU A 84 1.96 -9.61 1.66
CA LEU A 84 3.04 -9.43 0.65
C LEU A 84 4.19 -10.43 0.75
N ARG A 85 4.39 -11.04 1.93
CA ARG A 85 5.40 -12.09 2.19
C ARG A 85 5.13 -13.40 1.46
N ASN A 86 3.88 -13.66 1.06
CA ASN A 86 3.45 -14.88 0.38
C ASN A 86 3.75 -14.81 -1.13
N PRO A 87 3.76 -15.95 -1.84
CA PRO A 87 3.70 -15.94 -3.31
C PRO A 87 2.32 -15.50 -3.81
N ASN A 88 2.23 -15.10 -5.09
CA ASN A 88 0.97 -14.75 -5.78
C ASN A 88 0.13 -13.71 -5.02
N THR A 89 0.73 -12.54 -4.81
CA THR A 89 0.09 -11.39 -4.16
C THR A 89 -0.26 -10.34 -5.19
N GLU A 90 -0.98 -9.30 -4.79
CA GLU A 90 -1.33 -8.18 -5.68
C GLU A 90 -0.13 -7.28 -6.06
N TYR A 91 1.13 -7.69 -5.81
CA TYR A 91 2.32 -6.82 -5.96
C TYR A 91 2.45 -6.25 -7.38
N GLU A 92 2.41 -7.12 -8.38
CA GLU A 92 2.50 -6.72 -9.79
C GLU A 92 1.27 -5.90 -10.23
N LYS A 93 0.10 -6.20 -9.68
CA LYS A 93 -1.14 -5.48 -9.98
C LYS A 93 -1.14 -4.07 -9.36
N ASP A 94 -0.64 -3.92 -8.15
CA ASP A 94 -0.49 -2.64 -7.48
C ASP A 94 0.53 -1.74 -8.21
N ILE A 95 1.59 -2.33 -8.75
CA ILE A 95 2.52 -1.64 -9.66
C ILE A 95 1.79 -1.20 -10.94
N LEU A 96 0.98 -2.07 -11.54
CA LEU A 96 0.21 -1.73 -12.74
C LEU A 96 -0.78 -0.58 -12.46
N LYS A 97 -1.47 -0.58 -11.31
CA LYS A 97 -2.32 0.54 -10.89
C LYS A 97 -1.53 1.86 -10.83
N ALA A 98 -0.36 1.85 -10.21
CA ALA A 98 0.50 3.04 -10.11
C ALA A 98 0.96 3.56 -11.49
N LEU A 99 1.29 2.66 -12.41
CA LEU A 99 1.64 2.99 -13.79
C LEU A 99 0.45 3.63 -14.53
N MET A 100 -0.70 2.99 -14.50
CA MET A 100 -1.91 3.49 -15.17
C MET A 100 -2.32 4.86 -14.62
N ALA A 101 -2.26 5.04 -13.30
CA ALA A 101 -2.57 6.32 -12.67
C ALA A 101 -1.63 7.43 -13.17
N LYS A 102 -0.34 7.14 -13.29
CA LYS A 102 0.66 8.07 -13.83
C LYS A 102 0.42 8.42 -15.30
N GLU A 103 0.14 7.41 -16.13
CA GLU A 103 -0.17 7.60 -17.55
C GLU A 103 -1.43 8.45 -17.77
N LEU A 104 -2.38 8.39 -16.84
CA LEU A 104 -3.59 9.22 -16.83
C LEU A 104 -3.37 10.64 -16.27
N GLY A 105 -2.12 11.03 -16.00
CA GLY A 105 -1.74 12.39 -15.61
C GLY A 105 -1.75 12.66 -14.11
N ASN A 106 -1.92 11.64 -13.25
CA ASN A 106 -1.73 11.82 -11.82
C ASN A 106 -0.24 11.92 -11.49
N ASP A 107 0.12 12.78 -10.54
CA ASP A 107 1.49 12.82 -10.02
C ASP A 107 1.75 11.59 -9.14
N VAL A 108 2.36 10.56 -9.73
CA VAL A 108 2.77 9.35 -9.01
C VAL A 108 4.29 9.21 -9.10
N ARG A 109 4.92 9.37 -7.93
CA ARG A 109 6.39 9.33 -7.76
C ARG A 109 6.83 8.19 -6.86
N LYS A 110 5.94 7.69 -6.00
CA LYS A 110 6.24 6.62 -5.05
C LYS A 110 5.03 5.70 -4.83
N LEU A 111 5.31 4.41 -4.73
CA LEU A 111 4.40 3.35 -4.32
C LEU A 111 4.92 2.75 -3.00
N VAL A 112 4.17 2.92 -1.93
CA VAL A 112 4.51 2.42 -0.60
C VAL A 112 3.67 1.19 -0.30
N PHE A 113 4.31 0.09 0.07
CA PHE A 113 3.63 -1.07 0.62
C PHE A 113 3.72 -1.07 2.15
N ILE A 114 2.59 -1.08 2.83
CA ILE A 114 2.52 -1.38 4.27
C ILE A 114 2.25 -2.88 4.43
N THR A 115 3.13 -3.61 5.11
CA THR A 115 3.08 -5.07 5.16
C THR A 115 3.22 -5.61 6.58
N LYS A 116 2.86 -6.89 6.77
CA LYS A 116 3.35 -7.65 7.93
C LYS A 116 4.84 -7.97 7.81
N PRO A 117 5.51 -8.41 8.88
CA PRO A 117 6.91 -8.82 8.84
C PRO A 117 7.18 -9.89 7.78
N GLY A 118 8.27 -9.72 7.03
CA GLY A 118 8.72 -10.56 5.92
C GLY A 118 8.41 -9.99 4.53
N GLY A 119 7.63 -8.92 4.42
CA GLY A 119 7.36 -8.22 3.16
C GLY A 119 8.63 -7.60 2.56
N LEU A 120 9.48 -6.99 3.39
CA LEU A 120 10.75 -6.39 2.96
C LEU A 120 11.68 -7.45 2.37
N LYS A 121 11.87 -8.57 3.09
CA LYS A 121 12.67 -9.70 2.61
C LYS A 121 12.13 -10.24 1.28
N LYS A 122 10.80 -10.34 1.14
CA LYS A 122 10.16 -10.84 -0.08
C LYS A 122 10.37 -9.90 -1.26
N CYS A 123 10.22 -8.59 -1.07
CA CYS A 123 10.40 -7.59 -2.13
C CYS A 123 11.86 -7.42 -2.56
N ASN A 124 12.83 -7.81 -1.72
CA ASN A 124 14.25 -7.82 -2.07
C ASN A 124 14.72 -9.11 -2.77
N GLN A 125 13.82 -10.07 -3.05
CA GLN A 125 14.16 -11.23 -3.87
C GLN A 125 14.45 -10.81 -5.32
N PRO A 126 15.34 -11.51 -6.05
CA PRO A 126 15.84 -11.06 -7.35
C PRO A 126 14.78 -10.59 -8.36
N GLY A 127 13.68 -11.35 -8.49
CA GLY A 127 12.58 -10.99 -9.40
C GLY A 127 11.88 -9.67 -9.02
N ARG A 128 11.47 -9.51 -7.76
CA ARG A 128 10.81 -8.28 -7.29
C ARG A 128 11.77 -7.10 -7.25
N LYS A 129 13.06 -7.35 -6.96
CA LYS A 129 14.10 -6.33 -7.04
C LYS A 129 14.27 -5.83 -8.48
N ALA A 130 14.36 -6.72 -9.46
CA ALA A 130 14.46 -6.34 -10.87
C ALA A 130 13.26 -5.49 -11.31
N VAL A 131 12.04 -5.86 -10.89
CA VAL A 131 10.83 -5.06 -11.15
C VAL A 131 10.90 -3.69 -10.47
N LYS A 132 11.34 -3.61 -9.20
CA LYS A 132 11.52 -2.34 -8.47
C LYS A 132 12.53 -1.43 -9.17
N ASP A 133 13.69 -1.97 -9.55
CA ASP A 133 14.75 -1.23 -10.23
C ASP A 133 14.26 -0.73 -11.61
N TRP A 134 13.57 -1.58 -12.36
CA TRP A 134 12.96 -1.21 -13.64
C TRP A 134 11.91 -0.10 -13.51
N LEU A 135 11.02 -0.21 -12.51
CA LEU A 135 9.96 0.77 -12.29
C LEU A 135 10.54 2.16 -11.96
N LEU A 136 11.59 2.20 -11.13
CA LEU A 136 12.30 3.43 -10.83
C LEU A 136 13.04 3.98 -12.05
N GLY A 137 13.74 3.12 -12.80
CA GLY A 137 14.52 3.52 -13.96
C GLY A 137 13.66 4.08 -15.10
N SER A 138 12.61 3.35 -15.46
CA SER A 138 11.77 3.60 -16.64
C SER A 138 10.62 4.56 -16.37
N ASN A 139 9.97 4.44 -15.21
CA ASN A 139 8.73 5.17 -14.91
C ASN A 139 8.89 6.20 -13.81
N LYS A 140 10.06 6.29 -13.17
CA LYS A 140 10.35 7.23 -12.07
C LYS A 140 9.33 7.07 -10.93
N ILE A 141 8.99 5.82 -10.59
CA ILE A 141 8.18 5.49 -9.42
C ILE A 141 9.07 4.67 -8.46
N GLU A 142 9.32 5.22 -7.28
CA GLU A 142 10.06 4.53 -6.21
C GLU A 142 9.15 3.54 -5.49
N ILE A 143 9.62 2.32 -5.23
CA ILE A 143 8.94 1.38 -4.33
C ILE A 143 9.57 1.41 -2.94
N GLU A 144 8.76 1.68 -1.93
CA GLU A 144 9.13 1.62 -0.51
C GLU A 144 8.29 0.53 0.19
N VAL A 145 8.89 -0.21 1.12
CA VAL A 145 8.19 -1.25 1.89
C VAL A 145 8.38 -0.96 3.37
N LEU A 146 7.26 -0.81 4.08
CA LEU A 146 7.20 -0.49 5.50
C LEU A 146 6.51 -1.65 6.23
N GLU A 147 7.22 -2.27 7.18
CA GLU A 147 6.67 -3.38 7.96
C GLU A 147 6.00 -2.86 9.24
N LEU A 148 4.87 -3.47 9.61
CA LEU A 148 4.13 -3.25 10.86
C LEU A 148 4.60 -4.19 11.96
#